data_AF-K2DDK6-F1
#
_entry.id   AF-K2DDK6-F1
#
_cell.length_a   1.000
_cell.length_b   1.000
_cell.length_c   1.000
_cell.angle_alpha   90.00
_cell.angle_beta   90.00
_cell.angle_gamma   90.00
#
_symmetry.space_group_name_H-M   'P 1'
#
loop_
_entity.id
_entity.type
_entity.pdbx_description
1 polymer ?
#
loop_
_entity_poly.entity_id
_entity_poly.type
_entity_poly.pdbx_seq_one_letter_code
_entity_poly.pdbx_strand_id
1 'polypeptide(L)'
;MIKLLRLLKIFLILLPLGFKRNIKNRGQAICYALESLGPIYIKFGQLLSTRGDLIPEDIAKSLEKLQDNVTPFKTDVAIKIVER
;
A
#
# COMPACT_ATOMS: atom_id res chain seq x y z
N MET A 1 35.36 15.68 -26.02
CA MET A 1 35.11 14.77 -24.88
C MET A 1 33.92 15.17 -24.00
N ILE A 2 33.85 16.40 -23.46
CA ILE A 2 32.84 16.78 -22.45
C ILE A 2 31.38 16.72 -22.95
N LYS A 3 31.10 17.08 -24.21
CA LYS A 3 29.76 16.96 -24.82
C LYS A 3 29.27 15.50 -24.92
N LEU A 4 30.19 14.55 -25.13
CA LEU A 4 29.87 13.13 -25.29
C LEU A 4 29.40 12.50 -23.97
N LEU A 5 30.04 12.86 -22.84
CA LEU A 5 29.57 12.44 -21.51
C LEU A 5 28.18 12.98 -21.17
N ARG A 6 27.84 14.19 -21.65
CA ARG A 6 26.54 14.81 -21.38
C ARG A 6 25.41 14.10 -22.13
N LEU A 7 25.67 13.69 -23.38
CA LEU A 7 24.75 12.88 -24.18
C LEU A 7 24.57 11.47 -23.62
N LEU A 8 25.65 10.85 -23.14
CA LEU A 8 25.60 9.54 -22.47
C LEU A 8 24.74 9.57 -21.19
N LYS A 9 24.84 10.62 -20.39
CA LYS A 9 23.99 10.80 -19.18
C LYS A 9 22.50 10.91 -19.52
N ILE A 10 22.15 11.63 -20.58
CA ILE A 10 20.74 11.78 -21.03
C ILE A 10 20.20 10.43 -21.50
N PHE A 11 21.01 9.66 -22.24
CA PHE A 11 20.68 8.30 -22.66
C PHE A 11 20.46 7.36 -21.45
N LEU A 12 21.27 7.51 -20.40
CA LEU A 12 21.17 6.72 -19.16
C LEU A 12 19.92 7.08 -18.32
N ILE A 13 19.41 8.31 -18.42
CA ILE A 13 18.17 8.77 -17.77
C ILE A 13 16.91 8.20 -18.47
N LEU A 14 16.98 7.94 -19.78
CA LEU A 14 15.89 7.36 -20.57
C LEU A 14 15.75 5.84 -20.40
N LEU A 15 16.72 5.19 -19.76
CA LEU A 15 16.71 3.76 -19.54
C LEU A 15 15.89 3.43 -18.26
N PRO A 16 14.92 2.49 -18.28
CA PRO A 16 14.02 2.21 -17.16
C PRO A 16 14.69 1.44 -15.99
N LEU A 17 16.00 1.57 -15.83
CA LEU A 17 16.79 0.93 -14.76
C LEU A 17 16.59 1.58 -13.39
N GLY A 18 15.94 2.74 -13.33
CA GLY A 18 15.74 3.52 -12.10
C GLY A 18 14.62 3.02 -11.19
N PHE A 19 14.02 1.85 -11.42
CA PHE A 19 12.92 1.32 -10.61
C PHE A 19 13.42 0.84 -9.25
N LYS A 20 13.80 1.80 -8.39
CA LYS A 20 14.20 1.56 -7.00
C LYS A 20 12.93 1.19 -6.23
N ARG A 21 12.56 -0.09 -6.27
CA ARG A 21 11.44 -0.65 -5.50
C ARG A 21 11.72 -0.41 -4.02
N ASN A 22 10.99 0.52 -3.41
CA ASN A 22 11.13 0.79 -1.98
C ASN A 22 10.44 -0.33 -1.18
N ILE A 23 11.17 -1.44 -1.00
CA ILE A 23 10.68 -2.66 -0.34
C ILE A 23 10.23 -2.36 1.10
N LYS A 24 10.77 -1.32 1.75
CA LYS A 24 10.43 -0.94 3.13
C LYS A 24 8.94 -0.65 3.35
N ASN A 25 8.21 -0.26 2.30
CA ASN A 25 6.80 0.17 2.43
C ASN A 25 5.79 -0.79 1.77
N ARG A 26 6.20 -2.02 1.42
CA ARG A 26 5.31 -2.97 0.72
C ARG A 26 4.03 -3.29 1.51
N GLY A 27 4.15 -3.52 2.82
CA GLY A 27 3.00 -3.85 3.67
C GLY A 27 2.00 -2.69 3.75
N GLN A 28 2.51 -1.46 3.89
CA GLN A 28 1.68 -0.26 3.86
C GLN A 28 0.97 -0.06 2.50
N ALA A 29 1.66 -0.35 1.39
CA ALA A 29 1.06 -0.29 0.06
C ALA A 29 -0.08 -1.31 -0.11
N ILE A 30 0.08 -2.51 0.47
CA ILE A 30 -0.98 -3.53 0.49
C ILE A 30 -2.16 -3.06 1.33
N CYS A 31 -1.93 -2.47 2.51
CA CYS A 31 -3.02 -1.92 3.34
C CYS A 31 -3.83 -0.88 2.56
N TYR A 32 -3.16 0.09 1.92
CA TYR A 32 -3.86 1.09 1.10
C TYR A 32 -4.65 0.47 -0.05
N ALA A 33 -4.09 -0.55 -0.71
CA ALA A 33 -4.82 -1.27 -1.75
C ALA A 33 -6.09 -1.91 -1.20
N LEU A 34 -6.01 -2.63 -0.06
CA LEU A 34 -7.15 -3.29 0.56
C LEU A 34 -8.22 -2.30 1.04
N GLU A 35 -7.82 -1.17 1.63
CA GLU A 35 -8.75 -0.09 2.00
C GLU A 35 -9.46 0.49 0.77
N SER A 36 -8.72 0.74 -0.32
CA SER A 36 -9.29 1.31 -1.54
C SER A 36 -10.28 0.39 -2.26
N LEU A 37 -10.12 -0.93 -2.10
CA LEU A 37 -11.03 -1.94 -2.65
C LEU A 37 -12.29 -2.12 -1.80
N GLY A 38 -12.30 -1.57 -0.58
CA GLY A 38 -13.47 -1.45 0.28
C GLY A 38 -13.59 -2.54 1.36
N PRO A 39 -14.74 -2.59 2.05
CA PRO A 39 -14.88 -3.27 3.33
C PRO A 39 -14.60 -4.78 3.31
N ILE A 40 -14.89 -5.47 2.20
CA ILE A 40 -14.63 -6.90 2.06
C ILE A 40 -13.12 -7.19 2.09
N TYR A 41 -12.34 -6.36 1.41
CA TYR A 41 -10.88 -6.50 1.34
C TYR A 41 -10.18 -6.06 2.63
N ILE A 42 -10.75 -5.10 3.35
CA ILE A 42 -10.33 -4.77 4.72
C ILE A 42 -10.46 -6.01 5.62
N LYS A 43 -11.63 -6.67 5.63
CA LYS A 43 -11.84 -7.90 6.41
C LYS A 43 -10.93 -9.04 5.99
N PHE A 44 -10.67 -9.18 4.71
CA PHE A 44 -9.71 -10.16 4.19
C PHE A 44 -8.28 -9.89 4.71
N GLY A 45 -7.84 -8.63 4.69
CA GLY A 45 -6.56 -8.22 5.25
C GLY A 45 -6.44 -8.49 6.75
N GLN A 46 -7.50 -8.21 7.51
CA GLN A 46 -7.57 -8.51 8.94
C GLN A 46 -7.45 -10.01 9.22
N LEU A 47 -8.11 -10.86 8.41
CA LEU A 47 -7.99 -12.31 8.55
C LEU A 47 -6.57 -12.78 8.23
N LEU A 48 -5.98 -12.27 7.14
CA LEU A 48 -4.61 -12.60 6.73
C LEU A 48 -3.56 -12.17 7.74
N SER A 49 -3.76 -11.06 8.47
CA SER A 49 -2.79 -10.59 9.47
C SER A 49 -2.58 -11.60 10.60
N THR A 50 -3.56 -12.48 10.85
CA THR A 50 -3.46 -13.56 11.86
C THR A 50 -2.76 -14.82 11.34
N ARG A 51 -2.52 -14.91 10.02
CA ARG A 51 -1.91 -16.06 9.33
C ARG A 51 -0.45 -15.79 8.98
N GLY A 52 0.39 -15.66 10.01
CA GLY A 52 1.84 -15.47 9.86
C GLY A 52 2.57 -16.60 9.13
N ASP A 53 1.90 -17.73 8.88
CA ASP A 53 2.37 -18.83 8.05
C ASP A 53 2.19 -18.60 6.54
N LEU A 54 1.26 -17.71 6.14
CA LEU A 54 0.93 -17.45 4.73
C LEU A 54 1.60 -16.20 4.17
N ILE A 55 2.04 -15.28 5.04
CA ILE A 55 2.61 -14.00 4.65
C ILE A 55 3.84 -13.67 5.49
N PRO A 56 4.83 -12.97 4.92
CA PRO A 56 5.97 -12.45 5.68
C PRO A 56 5.56 -11.58 6.87
N GLU A 57 6.30 -11.69 7.98
CA GLU A 57 5.98 -11.01 9.24
C GLU A 57 5.92 -9.47 9.10
N ASP A 58 6.72 -8.86 8.21
CA ASP A 58 6.68 -7.42 7.93
C ASP A 58 5.35 -6.98 7.31
N ILE A 59 4.73 -7.84 6.50
CA ILE A 59 3.41 -7.59 5.91
C ILE A 59 2.32 -7.85 6.93
N ALA A 60 2.42 -8.94 7.70
CA ALA A 60 1.45 -9.26 8.75
C ALA A 60 1.29 -8.10 9.74
N LYS A 61 2.41 -7.57 10.26
CA LYS A 61 2.43 -6.37 11.13
C LYS A 61 1.84 -5.13 10.47
N SER A 62 1.98 -4.99 9.15
CA SER A 62 1.35 -3.88 8.43
C SER A 62 -0.16 -4.05 8.34
N LEU A 63 -0.63 -5.27 8.07
CA LEU A 63 -2.05 -5.61 7.96
C LEU A 63 -2.79 -5.53 9.30
N GLU A 64 -2.10 -5.73 10.44
CA GLU A 64 -2.68 -5.50 11.78
C GLU A 64 -3.26 -4.08 11.92
N LYS A 65 -2.72 -3.09 11.19
CA LYS A 65 -3.26 -1.72 11.18
C LYS A 65 -4.69 -1.64 10.66
N LEU A 66 -5.11 -2.59 9.81
CA LEU A 66 -6.47 -2.67 9.31
C LEU A 66 -7.48 -3.07 10.40
N GLN A 67 -7.04 -3.50 11.58
CA GLN A 67 -7.95 -3.82 12.68
C GLN A 67 -8.39 -2.56 13.41
N ASP A 68 -7.45 -1.85 14.04
CA ASP A 68 -7.77 -0.75 14.95
C ASP A 68 -7.66 0.65 14.33
N ASN A 69 -7.04 0.78 13.15
CA ASN A 69 -6.66 2.08 12.57
C ASN A 69 -7.07 2.22 11.09
N VAL A 70 -8.28 1.79 10.74
CA VAL A 70 -8.83 2.05 9.40
C VAL A 70 -9.34 3.48 9.26
N THR A 71 -9.23 4.02 8.05
CA THR A 71 -9.76 5.35 7.74
C THR A 71 -11.29 5.37 8.00
N PRO A 72 -11.79 6.29 8.85
CA PRO A 72 -13.21 6.37 9.14
C PRO A 72 -14.00 6.82 7.91
N PHE A 73 -15.21 6.28 7.76
CA PHE A 73 -16.16 6.76 6.75
C PHE A 73 -16.90 8.00 7.26
N LYS A 74 -17.58 8.73 6.36
CA LYS A 74 -18.23 9.98 6.72
C LYS A 74 -19.38 9.77 7.70
N THR A 75 -19.44 10.60 8.74
CA THR A 75 -20.46 10.55 9.80
C THR A 75 -21.88 10.76 9.30
N ASP A 76 -22.09 11.58 8.27
CA ASP A 76 -23.42 11.83 7.68
C ASP A 76 -24.05 10.56 7.10
N VAL A 77 -23.23 9.66 6.56
CA VAL A 77 -23.66 8.33 6.11
C VAL A 77 -24.07 7.47 7.30
N ALA A 78 -23.32 7.52 8.41
CA ALA A 78 -23.63 6.77 9.61
C ALA A 78 -24.99 7.19 10.20
N ILE A 79 -25.21 8.49 10.36
CA ILE A 79 -26.45 9.07 10.90
C ILE A 79 -27.65 8.61 10.06
N LYS A 80 -27.57 8.74 8.73
CA LYS A 80 -28.64 8.30 7.81
C LYS A 80 -28.98 6.81 7.91
N ILE A 81 -28.00 5.96 8.25
CA ILE A 81 -28.22 4.52 8.39
C ILE A 81 -28.89 4.20 9.73
N VAL A 82 -28.48 4.89 10.81
CA VAL A 82 -28.97 4.62 12.18
C VAL A 82 -30.35 5.22 12.44
N GLU A 83 -30.64 6.39 11.87
CA GLU A 83 -31.92 7.09 12.04
C GLU A 83 -33.00 6.61 11.07
N ARG A 84 -32.70 5.61 10.23
CA ARG A 84 -33.66 4.92 9.38
C ARG A 84 -34.42 3.86 10.18
#